data_AF-A0A7W8BGI3-F1
#
_entry.id   AF-A0A7W8BGI3-F1
#
_cell.length_a   1.000
_cell.length_b   1.000
_cell.length_c   1.000
_cell.angle_alpha   90.00
_cell.angle_beta   90.00
_cell.angle_gamma   90.00
#
_symmetry.space_group_name_H-M   'P 1'
#
loop_
_entity.id
_entity.type
_entity.pdbx_description
1 polymer ?
#
loop_
_entity_poly.entity_id
_entity_poly.type
_entity_poly.pdbx_seq_one_letter_code
_entity_poly.pdbx_strand_id
1 'polypeptide(L)'
;MVSAHSLTFSALRPLIPSNMEMRRLSPPWRLLDDVALETMRAESPQAAREIVAQRWDARQAQWLPNAFSLSGRQESAVGLRLAAISLNCGWHEVIPRQPSLSVPVPERFRSLWKVVAHRLGTEDLGAAPLLGIANYGSDDTSRGAIVPALRWSATDEPSRIDLLLAAAARIDAITAPVLGESRLLNEPATRPWAVLRVMDRMVQAQRMVQELLARQIEAVTHAPFTTVGQEAAMVLGSGAPDAPYSIPSRMVTPVQQALDALLGMPLVGRGAWHGRGARRHLTEDQIVALRALDRVGDAVRALVLRREQVARAHRAAVAEVCRSQTLYRRLINAVTGPVAALPMRDADWDQRYAQGQ
;
A
#
# COMPACT_ATOMS: atom_id res chain seq x y z
N MET A 1 -26.43 -24.16 -10.90
CA MET A 1 -25.11 -24.78 -10.63
C MET A 1 -24.03 -23.81 -11.09
N VAL A 2 -23.42 -23.09 -10.14
CA VAL A 2 -22.35 -22.12 -10.44
C VAL A 2 -21.04 -22.89 -10.52
N SER A 3 -20.41 -22.87 -11.69
CA SER A 3 -19.16 -23.58 -11.95
C SER A 3 -18.05 -23.03 -11.05
N ALA A 4 -17.32 -23.92 -10.38
CA ALA A 4 -16.20 -23.58 -9.52
C ALA A 4 -15.06 -23.02 -10.38
N HIS A 5 -14.94 -21.68 -10.44
CA HIS A 5 -13.80 -21.04 -11.08
C HIS A 5 -12.54 -21.31 -10.27
N SER A 6 -11.68 -22.16 -10.82
CA SER A 6 -10.32 -22.35 -10.32
C SER A 6 -9.58 -21.02 -10.30
N LEU A 7 -8.97 -20.66 -9.17
CA LEU A 7 -8.02 -19.55 -9.05
C LEU A 7 -6.84 -19.81 -9.99
N THR A 8 -6.86 -19.21 -11.16
CA THR A 8 -5.71 -19.18 -12.08
C THR A 8 -4.76 -18.06 -11.66
N PHE A 9 -3.50 -18.11 -12.09
CA PHE A 9 -2.56 -16.98 -11.92
C PHE A 9 -3.14 -15.65 -12.46
N SER A 10 -4.00 -15.74 -13.49
CA SER A 10 -4.77 -14.61 -14.02
C SER A 10 -5.73 -13.99 -13.00
N ALA A 11 -6.27 -14.77 -12.06
CA ALA A 11 -7.17 -14.28 -11.01
C ALA A 11 -6.44 -13.50 -9.90
N LEU A 12 -5.11 -13.65 -9.78
CA LEU A 12 -4.28 -12.93 -8.82
C LEU A 12 -3.59 -11.71 -9.44
N ARG A 13 -3.57 -11.63 -10.77
CA ARG A 13 -3.01 -10.51 -11.52
C ARG A 13 -3.52 -9.13 -11.06
N PRO A 14 -4.81 -8.94 -10.69
CA PRO A 14 -5.29 -7.66 -10.18
C PRO A 14 -4.64 -7.22 -8.86
N LEU A 15 -4.14 -8.17 -8.06
CA LEU A 15 -3.53 -7.93 -6.75
C LEU A 15 -2.04 -7.59 -6.84
N ILE A 16 -1.37 -8.07 -7.89
CA ILE A 16 0.05 -7.81 -8.12
C ILE A 16 0.15 -6.47 -8.83
N PRO A 17 0.79 -5.44 -8.24
CA PRO A 17 0.81 -4.15 -8.89
C PRO A 17 1.62 -4.28 -10.18
N SER A 18 1.02 -3.86 -11.30
CA SER A 18 1.72 -3.79 -12.57
C SER A 18 2.83 -2.76 -12.45
N ASN A 19 4.06 -3.10 -12.88
CA ASN A 19 5.16 -2.13 -12.94
C ASN A 19 4.65 -0.84 -13.59
N MET A 20 4.61 0.26 -12.84
CA MET A 20 4.45 1.55 -13.49
C MET A 20 5.75 1.77 -14.25
N GLU A 21 5.69 1.65 -15.58
CA GLU A 21 6.77 2.17 -16.40
C GLU A 21 6.94 3.64 -15.99
N MET A 22 8.16 4.06 -15.60
CA MET A 22 8.49 5.43 -15.22
C MET A 22 8.45 6.37 -16.43
N ARG A 23 7.38 6.33 -17.21
CA ARG A 23 7.22 7.16 -18.39
C ARG A 23 6.72 8.52 -17.92
N ARG A 24 7.53 9.55 -18.19
CA ARG A 24 7.07 10.94 -18.16
C ARG A 24 5.72 11.01 -18.89
N LEU A 25 4.76 11.69 -18.28
CA LEU A 25 3.45 11.87 -18.86
C LEU A 25 3.59 12.52 -20.26
N SER A 26 2.96 11.93 -21.27
CA SER A 26 2.91 12.51 -22.62
C SER A 26 2.01 13.74 -22.62
N PRO A 27 2.18 14.70 -23.55
CA PRO A 27 1.19 15.76 -23.75
C PRO A 27 -0.23 15.16 -23.88
N PRO A 28 -1.26 15.79 -23.27
CA PRO A 28 -1.27 17.06 -22.53
C PRO A 28 -0.90 16.96 -21.04
N TRP A 29 -0.60 15.76 -20.54
CA TRP A 29 -0.44 15.44 -19.12
C TRP A 29 0.93 15.79 -18.54
N ARG A 30 1.91 16.15 -19.38
CA ARG A 30 3.26 16.51 -18.93
C ARG A 30 3.26 17.59 -17.83
N LEU A 31 2.41 18.59 -17.96
CA LEU A 31 2.29 19.67 -16.97
C LEU A 31 1.79 19.19 -15.60
N LEU A 32 1.04 18.09 -15.56
CA LEU A 32 0.61 17.49 -14.30
C LEU A 32 1.80 16.85 -13.55
N ASP A 33 2.80 16.36 -14.27
CA ASP A 33 4.06 15.88 -13.71
C ASP A 33 4.81 17.02 -13.03
N ASP A 34 4.91 18.18 -13.70
CA ASP A 34 5.54 19.38 -13.16
C ASP A 34 4.83 19.87 -11.89
N VAL A 35 3.49 19.94 -11.90
CA VAL A 35 2.71 20.34 -10.71
C VAL A 35 2.90 19.35 -9.57
N ALA A 36 2.90 18.04 -9.83
CA ALA A 36 3.15 17.04 -8.80
C ALA A 36 4.54 17.23 -8.18
N LEU A 37 5.58 17.38 -9.00
CA LEU A 37 6.96 17.57 -8.51
C LEU A 37 7.13 18.89 -7.75
N GLU A 38 6.54 20.00 -8.22
CA GLU A 38 6.57 21.29 -7.53
C GLU A 38 5.87 21.19 -6.15
N THR A 39 4.68 20.56 -6.09
CA THR A 39 3.97 20.39 -4.81
C THR A 39 4.70 19.48 -3.82
N MET A 40 5.39 18.45 -4.29
CA MET A 40 6.21 17.55 -3.45
C MET A 40 7.42 18.25 -2.82
N ARG A 41 7.90 19.31 -3.47
CA ARG A 41 9.05 20.11 -3.05
C ARG A 41 8.65 21.41 -2.34
N ALA A 42 7.36 21.65 -2.17
CA ALA A 42 6.88 22.84 -1.49
C ALA A 42 7.34 22.87 -0.03
N GLU A 43 7.55 24.07 0.50
CA GLU A 43 8.01 24.27 1.88
C GLU A 43 6.93 23.95 2.93
N SER A 44 5.66 23.96 2.52
CA SER A 44 4.51 23.65 3.37
C SER A 44 3.30 23.17 2.54
N PRO A 45 2.30 22.51 3.17
CA PRO A 45 1.04 22.18 2.51
C PRO A 45 0.30 23.42 1.97
N GLN A 46 0.47 24.58 2.60
CA GLN A 46 -0.10 25.83 2.12
C GLN A 46 0.55 26.29 0.80
N ALA A 47 1.88 26.26 0.72
CA ALA A 47 2.60 26.56 -0.51
C ALA A 47 2.25 25.56 -1.63
N ALA A 48 2.07 24.27 -1.29
CA ALA A 48 1.59 23.27 -2.26
C ALA A 48 0.19 23.64 -2.81
N ARG A 49 -0.73 24.11 -1.97
CA ARG A 49 -2.06 24.58 -2.40
C ARG A 49 -1.98 25.81 -3.29
N GLU A 50 -1.07 26.75 -3.02
CA GLU A 50 -0.85 27.93 -3.86
C GLU A 50 -0.33 27.56 -5.25
N ILE A 51 0.61 26.60 -5.33
CA ILE A 51 1.09 26.05 -6.60
C ILE A 51 -0.09 25.46 -7.40
N VAL A 52 -0.94 24.65 -6.74
CA VAL A 52 -2.13 24.09 -7.39
C VAL A 52 -3.05 25.22 -7.86
N ALA A 53 -3.39 26.21 -7.03
CA ALA A 53 -4.28 27.30 -7.41
C ALA A 53 -3.77 28.06 -8.65
N GLN A 54 -2.48 28.40 -8.69
CA GLN A 54 -1.87 29.13 -9.81
C GLN A 54 -1.83 28.32 -11.11
N ARG A 55 -1.47 27.04 -11.03
CA ARG A 55 -1.23 26.19 -12.22
C ARG A 55 -2.50 25.52 -12.74
N TRP A 56 -3.45 25.22 -11.85
CA TRP A 56 -4.69 24.54 -12.20
C TRP A 56 -5.63 25.45 -13.01
N ASP A 57 -5.77 26.71 -12.59
CA ASP A 57 -6.65 27.68 -13.24
C ASP A 57 -6.19 28.01 -14.67
N ALA A 58 -4.88 28.07 -14.90
CA ALA A 58 -4.32 28.32 -16.23
C ALA A 58 -4.49 27.15 -17.21
N ARG A 59 -4.77 25.93 -16.73
CA ARG A 59 -4.66 24.69 -17.53
C ARG A 59 -5.90 23.79 -17.50
N GLN A 60 -6.90 24.16 -16.71
CA GLN A 60 -8.14 23.40 -16.50
C GLN A 60 -8.83 22.98 -17.80
N ALA A 61 -8.85 23.86 -18.81
CA ALA A 61 -9.51 23.59 -20.10
C ALA A 61 -8.88 22.41 -20.86
N GLN A 62 -7.66 22.01 -20.51
CA GLN A 62 -6.93 20.95 -21.20
C GLN A 62 -7.02 19.59 -20.50
N TRP A 63 -7.12 19.49 -19.18
CA TRP A 63 -7.04 18.19 -18.51
C TRP A 63 -8.37 17.44 -18.45
N LEU A 64 -9.47 18.12 -18.12
CA LEU A 64 -10.76 17.45 -17.91
C LEU A 64 -11.31 16.77 -19.19
N PRO A 65 -11.30 17.41 -20.37
CA PRO A 65 -11.74 16.75 -21.60
C PRO A 65 -10.87 15.54 -21.97
N ASN A 66 -9.56 15.67 -21.77
CA ASN A 66 -8.60 14.61 -22.10
C ASN A 66 -8.63 13.44 -21.11
N ALA A 67 -9.14 13.64 -19.90
CA ALA A 67 -9.31 12.59 -18.89
C ALA A 67 -10.23 11.47 -19.39
N PHE A 68 -11.23 11.80 -20.21
CA PHE A 68 -12.15 10.84 -20.80
C PHE A 68 -11.51 9.93 -21.85
N SER A 69 -10.36 10.33 -22.40
CA SER A 69 -9.63 9.58 -23.44
C SER A 69 -8.31 8.98 -22.93
N LEU A 70 -8.13 8.84 -21.61
CA LEU A 70 -6.93 8.22 -21.06
C LEU A 70 -6.80 6.76 -21.53
N SER A 71 -5.59 6.38 -21.96
CA SER A 71 -5.27 4.96 -22.13
C SER A 71 -5.00 4.30 -20.77
N GLY A 72 -5.22 2.99 -20.65
CA GLY A 72 -5.06 2.26 -19.37
C GLY A 72 -3.70 2.44 -18.68
N ARG A 73 -2.62 2.65 -19.44
CA ARG A 73 -1.28 2.96 -18.86
C ARG A 73 -1.19 4.39 -18.32
N GLN A 74 -1.87 5.34 -18.96
CA GLN A 74 -1.87 6.74 -18.53
C GLN A 74 -2.79 6.96 -17.33
N GLU A 75 -3.83 6.16 -17.15
CA GLU A 75 -4.73 6.24 -16.00
C GLU A 75 -3.98 6.11 -14.67
N SER A 76 -3.17 5.07 -14.52
CA SER A 76 -2.37 4.83 -13.30
C SER A 76 -1.34 5.92 -13.07
N ALA A 77 -0.68 6.38 -14.14
CA ALA A 77 0.33 7.43 -14.04
C ALA A 77 -0.28 8.78 -13.64
N VAL A 78 -1.39 9.17 -14.26
CA VAL A 78 -2.13 10.40 -13.93
C VAL A 78 -2.70 10.31 -12.51
N GLY A 79 -3.31 9.18 -12.15
CA GLY A 79 -3.81 8.92 -10.80
C GLY A 79 -2.73 9.09 -9.74
N LEU A 80 -1.53 8.55 -9.96
CA LEU A 80 -0.39 8.70 -9.05
C LEU A 80 -0.01 10.17 -8.81
N ARG A 81 0.04 11.01 -9.87
CA ARG A 81 0.37 12.44 -9.72
C ARG A 81 -0.72 13.18 -8.96
N LEU A 82 -1.98 12.91 -9.26
CA LEU A 82 -3.10 13.50 -8.54
C LEU A 82 -3.07 13.08 -7.06
N ALA A 83 -2.69 11.83 -6.76
CA ALA A 83 -2.60 11.33 -5.40
C ALA A 83 -1.49 12.04 -4.62
N ALA A 84 -0.31 12.20 -5.23
CA ALA A 84 0.79 12.95 -4.65
C ALA A 84 0.39 14.40 -4.36
N ILE A 85 -0.22 15.10 -5.32
CA ILE A 85 -0.73 16.47 -5.13
C ILE A 85 -1.70 16.53 -3.95
N SER A 86 -2.63 15.57 -3.87
CA SER A 86 -3.65 15.53 -2.82
C SER A 86 -3.05 15.30 -1.42
N LEU A 87 -2.08 14.40 -1.30
CA LEU A 87 -1.34 14.13 -0.06
C LEU A 87 -0.55 15.38 0.39
N ASN A 88 0.11 16.06 -0.55
CA ASN A 88 0.94 17.23 -0.26
C ASN A 88 0.12 18.47 0.12
N CYS A 89 -1.07 18.63 -0.48
CA CYS A 89 -1.97 19.74 -0.17
C CYS A 89 -2.73 19.55 1.16
N GLY A 90 -2.70 18.35 1.75
CA GLY A 90 -3.36 18.06 3.03
C GLY A 90 -4.87 18.28 3.03
N TRP A 91 -5.55 17.99 1.92
CA TRP A 91 -7.00 18.21 1.81
C TRP A 91 -7.80 17.20 2.63
N HIS A 92 -8.89 17.67 3.27
CA HIS A 92 -9.63 16.87 4.25
C HIS A 92 -10.32 15.64 3.65
N GLU A 93 -10.70 15.68 2.38
CA GLU A 93 -11.36 14.56 1.70
C GLU A 93 -10.41 13.38 1.46
N VAL A 94 -9.10 13.61 1.52
CA VAL A 94 -8.06 12.58 1.59
C VAL A 94 -7.96 12.00 3.02
N ILE A 95 -8.37 12.79 4.03
CA ILE A 95 -8.15 12.56 5.47
C ILE A 95 -9.47 12.71 6.25
N PRO A 96 -10.39 11.72 6.19
CA PRO A 96 -11.71 11.78 6.83
C PRO A 96 -11.72 11.92 8.38
N ARG A 97 -10.56 12.01 9.05
CA ARG A 97 -10.45 11.93 10.53
C ARG A 97 -9.43 12.89 11.17
N GLN A 98 -8.91 13.89 10.45
CA GLN A 98 -8.16 14.98 11.08
C GLN A 98 -8.97 16.28 10.99
N PRO A 99 -9.80 16.59 12.00
CA PRO A 99 -10.63 17.80 12.00
C PRO A 99 -9.83 19.12 11.99
N SER A 100 -8.51 19.06 12.21
CA SER A 100 -7.60 20.20 12.08
C SER A 100 -7.30 20.59 10.62
N LEU A 101 -7.57 19.72 9.66
CA LEU A 101 -7.42 20.00 8.24
C LEU A 101 -8.80 20.35 7.68
N SER A 102 -9.12 21.64 7.68
CA SER A 102 -10.44 22.16 7.27
C SER A 102 -10.53 22.54 5.79
N VAL A 103 -9.45 22.38 5.02
CA VAL A 103 -9.38 22.90 3.66
C VAL A 103 -9.98 21.87 2.69
N PRO A 104 -11.11 22.18 2.02
CA PRO A 104 -11.70 21.29 1.04
C PRO A 104 -10.87 21.22 -0.24
N VAL A 105 -10.92 20.07 -0.91
CA VAL A 105 -10.42 19.93 -2.27
C VAL A 105 -11.14 20.93 -3.19
N PRO A 106 -10.42 21.76 -3.97
CA PRO A 106 -11.03 22.63 -4.96
C PRO A 106 -11.90 21.84 -5.93
N GLU A 107 -13.11 22.33 -6.23
CA GLU A 107 -14.09 21.57 -7.03
C GLU A 107 -13.56 21.15 -8.41
N ARG A 108 -12.69 21.97 -8.98
CA ARG A 108 -12.01 21.71 -10.26
C ARG A 108 -11.07 20.51 -10.17
N PHE A 109 -10.32 20.40 -9.07
CA PHE A 109 -9.47 19.24 -8.80
C PHE A 109 -10.33 18.01 -8.56
N ARG A 110 -11.37 18.14 -7.73
CA ARG A 110 -12.33 17.06 -7.44
C ARG A 110 -12.96 16.50 -8.71
N SER A 111 -13.33 17.36 -9.65
CA SER A 111 -13.93 16.96 -10.93
C SER A 111 -12.99 16.08 -11.76
N LEU A 112 -11.71 16.48 -11.90
CA LEU A 112 -10.72 15.67 -12.61
C LEU A 112 -10.45 14.35 -11.88
N TRP A 113 -10.30 14.42 -10.55
CA TRP A 113 -10.09 13.24 -9.72
C TRP A 113 -11.22 12.22 -9.91
N LYS A 114 -12.49 12.64 -9.84
CA LYS A 114 -13.65 11.75 -10.02
C LYS A 114 -13.61 11.00 -11.34
N VAL A 115 -13.24 11.68 -12.44
CA VAL A 115 -13.10 11.03 -13.75
C VAL A 115 -11.99 9.98 -13.72
N VAL A 116 -10.82 10.33 -13.18
CA VAL A 116 -9.68 9.40 -13.11
C VAL A 116 -9.97 8.21 -12.17
N ALA A 117 -10.55 8.45 -10.99
CA ALA A 117 -10.94 7.42 -10.05
C ALA A 117 -11.98 6.45 -10.65
N HIS A 118 -12.98 6.98 -11.37
CA HIS A 118 -13.94 6.16 -12.09
C HIS A 118 -13.26 5.25 -13.13
N ARG A 119 -12.29 5.76 -13.88
CA ARG A 119 -11.53 4.97 -14.86
C ARG A 119 -10.65 3.90 -14.21
N LEU A 120 -10.04 4.23 -13.07
CA LEU A 120 -9.26 3.30 -12.25
C LEU A 120 -10.14 2.26 -11.54
N GLY A 121 -11.46 2.45 -11.51
CA GLY A 121 -12.39 1.58 -10.79
C GLY A 121 -12.28 1.69 -9.27
N THR A 122 -11.89 2.87 -8.74
CA THR A 122 -11.72 3.11 -7.29
C THR A 122 -12.73 4.14 -6.76
N GLU A 123 -13.02 4.10 -5.45
CA GLU A 123 -13.90 5.10 -4.80
C GLU A 123 -13.14 6.41 -4.50
N ASP A 124 -13.54 7.50 -5.17
CA ASP A 124 -13.15 8.91 -4.99
C ASP A 124 -11.72 9.09 -4.39
N LEU A 125 -11.48 10.09 -3.53
CA LEU A 125 -10.14 10.43 -3.02
C LEU A 125 -9.55 9.40 -2.03
N GLY A 126 -10.30 8.36 -1.69
CA GLY A 126 -9.86 7.29 -0.80
C GLY A 126 -8.71 6.44 -1.34
N ALA A 127 -8.40 6.54 -2.63
CA ALA A 127 -7.35 5.80 -3.32
C ALA A 127 -5.97 6.48 -3.32
N ALA A 128 -5.84 7.74 -2.89
CA ALA A 128 -4.55 8.43 -2.84
C ALA A 128 -3.46 7.69 -2.06
N PRO A 129 -3.76 7.00 -0.93
CA PRO A 129 -2.77 6.19 -0.22
C PRO A 129 -2.31 4.94 -0.97
N LEU A 130 -3.23 4.25 -1.65
CA LEU A 130 -2.88 3.11 -2.52
C LEU A 130 -1.98 3.53 -3.66
N LEU A 131 -2.28 4.68 -4.27
CA LEU A 131 -1.49 5.23 -5.37
C LEU A 131 -0.12 5.69 -4.87
N GLY A 132 -0.04 6.25 -3.66
CA GLY A 132 1.22 6.50 -2.97
C GLY A 132 2.06 5.23 -2.77
N ILE A 133 1.45 4.09 -2.47
CA ILE A 133 2.17 2.81 -2.27
C ILE A 133 2.53 2.14 -3.60
N ALA A 134 1.72 2.33 -4.64
CA ALA A 134 2.04 1.91 -6.00
C ALA A 134 3.06 2.85 -6.69
N ASN A 135 3.63 3.82 -5.96
CA ASN A 135 4.65 4.75 -6.43
C ASN A 135 6.00 4.07 -6.65
N TYR A 136 6.09 3.15 -7.60
CA TYR A 136 7.35 2.50 -7.94
C TYR A 136 7.38 2.07 -9.41
N GLY A 137 8.59 2.10 -9.99
CA GLY A 137 8.85 1.59 -11.33
C GLY A 137 10.14 0.77 -11.38
N SER A 138 10.36 0.10 -12.51
CA SER A 138 11.67 -0.45 -12.84
C SER A 138 12.51 0.63 -13.51
N ASP A 139 13.69 0.89 -12.98
CA ASP A 139 14.69 1.67 -13.69
C ASP A 139 15.37 0.76 -14.74
N ASP A 140 15.28 1.15 -16.01
CA ASP A 140 15.86 0.41 -17.15
C ASP A 140 17.39 0.25 -17.02
N THR A 141 18.05 1.09 -16.21
CA THR A 141 19.50 1.07 -16.02
C THR A 141 19.96 0.17 -14.87
N SER A 142 19.10 -0.11 -13.90
CA SER A 142 19.41 -0.93 -12.74
C SER A 142 18.57 -2.20 -12.75
N ARG A 143 19.16 -3.30 -13.24
CA ARG A 143 18.61 -4.67 -13.36
C ARG A 143 17.59 -5.05 -12.27
N GLY A 144 16.33 -4.65 -12.42
CA GLY A 144 15.24 -4.98 -11.49
C GLY A 144 15.21 -4.20 -10.17
N ALA A 145 15.89 -3.06 -10.05
CA ALA A 145 15.79 -2.22 -8.85
C ALA A 145 14.44 -1.48 -8.82
N ILE A 146 13.72 -1.62 -7.70
CA ILE A 146 12.45 -0.92 -7.45
C ILE A 146 12.78 0.47 -6.90
N VAL A 147 12.49 1.50 -7.71
CA VAL A 147 12.74 2.92 -7.39
C VAL A 147 11.40 3.66 -7.37
N PRO A 148 11.18 4.63 -6.45
CA PRO A 148 9.97 5.43 -6.45
C PRO A 148 9.80 6.21 -7.77
N ALA A 149 8.60 6.17 -8.35
CA ALA A 149 8.31 6.89 -9.60
C ALA A 149 8.22 8.42 -9.40
N LEU A 150 7.88 8.84 -8.17
CA LEU A 150 7.91 10.21 -7.66
C LEU A 150 8.70 10.22 -6.36
N ARG A 151 9.62 11.18 -6.19
CA ARG A 151 10.45 11.34 -4.98
C ARG A 151 10.22 12.69 -4.32
N TRP A 152 10.00 12.67 -3.00
CA TRP A 152 9.89 13.90 -2.19
C TRP A 152 11.25 14.55 -1.96
N SER A 153 12.33 13.77 -1.99
CA SER A 153 13.67 14.36 -1.98
C SER A 153 14.00 15.10 -3.28
N ALA A 154 14.63 16.27 -3.13
CA ALA A 154 15.24 17.01 -4.24
C ALA A 154 16.68 16.58 -4.53
N THR A 155 17.31 15.81 -3.63
CA THR A 155 18.68 15.31 -3.75
C THR A 155 18.69 13.83 -4.16
N ASP A 156 19.89 13.30 -4.42
CA ASP A 156 20.06 11.87 -4.70
C ASP A 156 19.72 10.99 -3.48
N GLU A 157 19.84 11.55 -2.27
CA GLU A 157 19.50 10.87 -1.02
C GLU A 157 17.97 10.77 -0.83
N PRO A 158 17.41 9.60 -0.52
CA PRO A 158 15.97 9.44 -0.30
C PRO A 158 15.52 10.10 1.01
N SER A 159 14.36 10.76 0.97
CA SER A 159 13.71 11.26 2.19
C SER A 159 13.05 10.12 2.97
N ARG A 160 12.64 10.39 4.22
CA ARG A 160 11.95 9.38 5.06
C ARG A 160 10.69 8.80 4.41
N ILE A 161 9.87 9.62 3.76
CA ILE A 161 8.68 9.13 3.04
C ILE A 161 9.08 8.30 1.81
N ASP A 162 10.14 8.67 1.09
CA ASP A 162 10.64 7.88 -0.05
C ASP A 162 11.05 6.47 0.41
N LEU A 163 11.71 6.36 1.57
CA LEU A 163 12.07 5.07 2.17
C LEU A 163 10.84 4.25 2.60
N LEU A 164 9.80 4.90 3.15
CA LEU A 164 8.55 4.24 3.51
C LEU A 164 7.85 3.63 2.27
N LEU A 165 7.73 4.40 1.19
CA LEU A 165 7.08 3.97 -0.04
C LEU A 165 7.90 2.88 -0.74
N ALA A 166 9.23 3.01 -0.75
CA ALA A 166 10.12 1.98 -1.28
C ALA A 166 10.03 0.66 -0.50
N ALA A 167 9.89 0.73 0.84
CA ALA A 167 9.69 -0.45 1.67
C ALA A 167 8.39 -1.16 1.30
N ALA A 168 7.28 -0.42 1.18
CA ALA A 168 5.97 -0.98 0.81
C ALA A 168 6.03 -1.72 -0.53
N ALA A 169 6.62 -1.10 -1.56
CA ALA A 169 6.78 -1.71 -2.88
C ALA A 169 7.64 -2.99 -2.86
N ARG A 170 8.72 -2.98 -2.08
CA ARG A 170 9.61 -4.15 -1.95
C ARG A 170 8.97 -5.29 -1.16
N ILE A 171 8.13 -4.98 -0.16
CA ILE A 171 7.33 -5.99 0.55
C ILE A 171 6.41 -6.71 -0.43
N ASP A 172 5.72 -5.96 -1.30
CA ASP A 172 4.86 -6.52 -2.33
C ASP A 172 5.65 -7.40 -3.32
N ALA A 173 6.81 -6.93 -3.77
CA ALA A 173 7.67 -7.70 -4.68
C ALA A 173 8.19 -9.01 -4.06
N ILE A 174 8.50 -9.03 -2.77
CA ILE A 174 8.91 -10.24 -2.04
C ILE A 174 7.71 -11.18 -1.83
N THR A 175 6.53 -10.63 -1.58
CA THR A 175 5.34 -11.40 -1.16
C THR A 175 4.53 -11.94 -2.33
N ALA A 176 4.44 -11.20 -3.45
CA ALA A 176 3.64 -11.57 -4.61
C ALA A 176 3.96 -12.96 -5.21
N PRO A 177 5.24 -13.41 -5.29
CA PRO A 177 5.56 -14.77 -5.76
C PRO A 177 4.94 -15.88 -4.90
N VAL A 178 4.77 -15.65 -3.59
CA VAL A 178 4.13 -16.62 -2.68
C VAL A 178 2.65 -16.76 -3.00
N LEU A 179 1.97 -15.64 -3.32
CA LEU A 179 0.57 -15.66 -3.74
C LEU A 179 0.38 -16.46 -5.03
N GLY A 180 1.33 -16.42 -5.96
CA GLY A 180 1.31 -17.23 -7.18
C GLY A 180 1.23 -18.74 -6.94
N GLU A 181 1.66 -19.22 -5.78
CA GLU A 181 1.56 -20.63 -5.38
C GLU A 181 0.22 -20.98 -4.71
N SER A 182 -0.65 -20.01 -4.42
CA SER A 182 -1.98 -20.24 -3.84
C SER A 182 -2.88 -21.12 -4.72
N ARG A 183 -2.59 -21.22 -6.03
CA ARG A 183 -3.23 -22.18 -6.94
C ARG A 183 -3.12 -23.63 -6.46
N LEU A 184 -2.03 -23.97 -5.75
CA LEU A 184 -1.81 -25.31 -5.18
C LEU A 184 -2.76 -25.61 -4.01
N LEU A 185 -3.45 -24.59 -3.50
CA LEU A 185 -4.34 -24.65 -2.35
C LEU A 185 -5.82 -24.59 -2.76
N ASN A 186 -6.11 -24.52 -4.05
CA ASN A 186 -7.44 -24.34 -4.61
C ASN A 186 -8.11 -25.65 -5.06
N GLU A 187 -7.48 -26.81 -4.82
CA GLU A 187 -8.06 -28.11 -5.20
C GLU A 187 -9.01 -28.65 -4.12
N PRO A 188 -10.10 -29.36 -4.50
CA PRO A 188 -11.08 -29.93 -3.56
C PRO A 188 -10.49 -30.85 -2.48
N ALA A 189 -9.27 -31.33 -2.70
CA ALA A 189 -8.47 -32.06 -1.72
C ALA A 189 -7.09 -31.40 -1.60
N THR A 190 -7.03 -30.13 -1.18
CA THR A 190 -5.77 -29.44 -0.85
C THR A 190 -4.88 -30.37 -0.04
N ARG A 191 -3.80 -30.83 -0.68
CA ARG A 191 -2.97 -31.88 -0.12
C ARG A 191 -2.14 -31.28 1.01
N PRO A 192 -1.97 -31.96 2.17
CA PRO A 192 -1.19 -31.43 3.28
C PRO A 192 0.21 -30.94 2.88
N TRP A 193 0.89 -31.63 1.96
CA TRP A 193 2.20 -31.22 1.46
C TRP A 193 2.18 -29.87 0.71
N ALA A 194 1.09 -29.55 0.01
CA ALA A 194 0.96 -28.28 -0.70
C ALA A 194 0.84 -27.12 0.31
N VAL A 195 0.05 -27.31 1.37
CA VAL A 195 -0.03 -26.34 2.47
C VAL A 195 1.33 -26.16 3.12
N LEU A 196 2.02 -27.24 3.49
CA LEU A 196 3.34 -27.17 4.11
C LEU A 196 4.35 -26.40 3.25
N ARG A 197 4.38 -26.65 1.93
CA ARG A 197 5.25 -25.94 0.99
C ARG A 197 4.93 -24.45 0.90
N VAL A 198 3.64 -24.07 0.84
CA VAL A 198 3.25 -22.67 0.78
C VAL A 198 3.58 -21.95 2.09
N MET A 199 3.35 -22.58 3.25
CA MET A 199 3.69 -22.02 4.56
C MET A 199 5.20 -21.83 4.73
N ASP A 200 6.02 -22.80 4.30
CA ASP A 200 7.48 -22.68 4.35
C ASP A 200 8.00 -21.52 3.48
N ARG A 201 7.51 -21.39 2.25
CA ARG A 201 7.85 -20.25 1.39
C ARG A 201 7.39 -18.92 1.98
N MET A 202 6.25 -18.91 2.65
CA MET A 202 5.75 -17.73 3.33
C MET A 202 6.68 -17.32 4.48
N VAL A 203 7.12 -18.26 5.31
CA VAL A 203 8.12 -18.02 6.36
C VAL A 203 9.40 -17.43 5.78
N GLN A 204 9.92 -17.98 4.69
CA GLN A 204 11.13 -17.47 4.03
C GLN A 204 10.93 -16.04 3.50
N ALA A 205 9.83 -15.79 2.80
CA ALA A 205 9.51 -14.46 2.30
C ALA A 205 9.34 -13.43 3.42
N GLN A 206 8.70 -13.80 4.53
CA GLN A 206 8.51 -12.90 5.67
C GLN A 206 9.82 -12.60 6.40
N ARG A 207 10.76 -13.55 6.48
CA ARG A 207 12.11 -13.26 7.00
C ARG A 207 12.87 -12.25 6.15
N MET A 208 12.77 -12.36 4.82
CA MET A 208 13.33 -11.35 3.91
C MET A 208 12.66 -9.98 4.10
N VAL A 209 11.34 -9.94 4.30
CA VAL A 209 10.60 -8.71 4.64
C VAL A 209 11.08 -8.11 5.97
N GLN A 210 11.32 -8.93 6.99
CA GLN A 210 11.82 -8.46 8.29
C GLN A 210 13.22 -7.84 8.17
N GLU A 211 14.14 -8.48 7.44
CA GLU A 211 15.46 -7.94 7.17
C GLU A 211 15.42 -6.63 6.36
N LEU A 212 14.51 -6.54 5.39
CA LEU A 212 14.24 -5.31 4.65
C LEU A 212 13.77 -4.21 5.60
N LEU A 213 12.76 -4.49 6.42
CA LEU A 213 12.16 -3.54 7.35
C LEU A 213 13.17 -3.05 8.39
N ALA A 214 14.00 -3.94 8.94
CA ALA A 214 15.05 -3.57 9.88
C ALA A 214 16.05 -2.58 9.25
N ARG A 215 16.51 -2.86 8.02
CA ARG A 215 17.39 -1.96 7.26
C ARG A 215 16.74 -0.61 6.96
N GLN A 216 15.44 -0.61 6.63
CA GLN A 216 14.71 0.64 6.35
C GLN A 216 14.49 1.48 7.62
N ILE A 217 14.21 0.84 8.76
CA ILE A 217 14.10 1.54 10.05
C ILE A 217 15.41 2.26 10.39
N GLU A 218 16.55 1.59 10.21
CA GLU A 218 17.87 2.19 10.39
C GLU A 218 18.15 3.30 9.37
N ALA A 219 17.78 3.12 8.10
CA ALA A 219 17.96 4.18 7.09
C ALA A 219 17.13 5.44 7.41
N VAL A 220 15.91 5.28 7.94
CA VAL A 220 15.02 6.39 8.28
C VAL A 220 15.57 7.27 9.40
N THR A 221 16.38 6.75 10.33
CA THR A 221 16.95 7.57 11.41
C THR A 221 17.91 8.64 10.90
N HIS A 222 18.56 8.39 9.76
CA HIS A 222 19.54 9.28 9.14
C HIS A 222 19.00 10.04 7.92
N ALA A 223 17.83 9.64 7.40
CA ALA A 223 17.26 10.26 6.20
C ALA A 223 16.67 11.66 6.48
N PRO A 224 16.79 12.59 5.51
CA PRO A 224 16.21 13.92 5.60
C PRO A 224 14.68 13.87 5.61
N PHE A 225 14.06 14.89 6.20
CA PHE A 225 12.62 15.13 6.14
C PHE A 225 12.32 16.44 5.43
N THR A 226 11.22 16.49 4.68
CA THR A 226 10.62 17.72 4.17
C THR A 226 9.30 17.95 4.91
N THR A 227 8.90 19.20 5.15
CA THR A 227 7.64 19.50 5.86
C THR A 227 6.44 18.84 5.17
N VAL A 228 6.38 18.95 3.84
CA VAL A 228 5.30 18.35 3.04
C VAL A 228 5.38 16.82 3.03
N GLY A 229 6.58 16.25 2.97
CA GLY A 229 6.78 14.80 3.07
C GLY A 229 6.41 14.24 4.44
N GLN A 230 6.65 14.99 5.51
CA GLN A 230 6.24 14.65 6.87
C GLN A 230 4.71 14.63 6.97
N GLU A 231 4.04 15.67 6.48
CA GLU A 231 2.58 15.74 6.46
C GLU A 231 1.99 14.57 5.65
N ALA A 232 2.50 14.33 4.44
CA ALA A 232 2.08 13.22 3.61
C ALA A 232 2.29 11.86 4.32
N ALA A 233 3.42 11.67 5.02
CA ALA A 233 3.66 10.46 5.79
C ALA A 233 2.71 10.32 6.97
N MET A 234 2.39 11.40 7.69
CA MET A 234 1.42 11.39 8.79
C MET A 234 0.01 11.06 8.27
N VAL A 235 -0.36 11.58 7.11
CA VAL A 235 -1.63 11.26 6.44
C VAL A 235 -1.72 9.77 6.13
N LEU A 236 -0.67 9.23 5.51
CA LEU A 236 -0.54 7.80 5.20
C LEU A 236 -0.55 6.94 6.48
N GLY A 237 0.18 7.37 7.51
CA GLY A 237 0.31 6.71 8.80
C GLY A 237 -0.90 6.85 9.74
N SER A 238 -1.85 7.73 9.41
CA SER A 238 -3.04 7.99 10.23
C SER A 238 -3.98 6.77 10.24
N GLY A 239 -4.10 6.14 11.41
CA GLY A 239 -4.92 4.95 11.66
C GLY A 239 -5.94 5.18 12.78
N ALA A 240 -6.88 4.25 12.95
CA ALA A 240 -7.81 4.32 14.08
C ALA A 240 -7.01 4.25 15.40
N PRO A 241 -7.17 5.21 16.32
CA PRO A 241 -6.39 5.28 17.56
C PRO A 241 -6.56 4.04 18.46
N ASP A 242 -7.63 3.25 18.24
CA ASP A 242 -8.00 2.09 19.06
C ASP A 242 -7.21 0.81 18.73
N ALA A 243 -6.31 0.84 17.74
CA ALA A 243 -5.53 -0.34 17.32
C ALA A 243 -4.04 0.00 17.12
N PRO A 244 -3.29 0.26 18.21
CA PRO A 244 -1.91 0.77 18.18
C PRO A 244 -0.93 -0.15 17.42
N TYR A 245 -1.26 -1.43 17.31
CA TYR A 245 -0.45 -2.47 16.68
C TYR A 245 -0.88 -2.84 15.25
N SER A 246 -1.94 -2.21 14.74
CA SER A 246 -2.39 -2.43 13.36
C SER A 246 -1.69 -1.47 12.39
N ILE A 247 -1.32 -1.98 11.22
CA ILE A 247 -0.92 -1.12 10.10
C ILE A 247 -2.15 -0.28 9.71
N PRO A 248 -2.03 1.03 9.46
CA PRO A 248 -3.15 1.82 8.96
C PRO A 248 -3.71 1.19 7.69
N SER A 249 -5.03 1.07 7.55
CA SER A 249 -5.66 0.42 6.38
C SER A 249 -5.26 1.05 5.03
N ARG A 250 -4.81 2.30 5.06
CA ARG A 250 -4.27 3.06 3.92
C ARG A 250 -2.89 2.60 3.47
N MET A 251 -2.12 1.99 4.36
CA MET A 251 -0.75 1.50 4.17
C MET A 251 -0.69 0.01 3.86
N VAL A 252 -1.83 -0.59 3.56
CA VAL A 252 -1.95 -2.03 3.39
C VAL A 252 -2.28 -2.32 1.94
N THR A 253 -1.34 -2.99 1.28
CA THR A 253 -1.46 -3.30 -0.13
C THR A 253 -2.43 -4.45 -0.39
N PRO A 254 -2.94 -4.58 -1.63
CA PRO A 254 -3.73 -5.75 -2.01
C PRO A 254 -2.96 -7.07 -1.80
N VAL A 255 -1.63 -7.05 -1.99
CA VAL A 255 -0.75 -8.21 -1.77
C VAL A 255 -0.70 -8.60 -0.28
N GLN A 256 -0.62 -7.62 0.62
CA GLN A 256 -0.65 -7.87 2.07
C GLN A 256 -2.03 -8.40 2.51
N GLN A 257 -3.13 -7.80 2.03
CA GLN A 257 -4.49 -8.31 2.31
C GLN A 257 -4.68 -9.75 1.78
N ALA A 258 -4.09 -10.06 0.62
CA ALA A 258 -4.14 -11.38 0.02
C ALA A 258 -3.37 -12.43 0.84
N LEU A 259 -2.26 -12.04 1.46
CA LEU A 259 -1.49 -12.91 2.36
C LEU A 259 -2.30 -13.30 3.60
N ASP A 260 -2.94 -12.32 4.22
CA ASP A 260 -3.78 -12.53 5.41
C ASP A 260 -5.00 -13.42 5.07
N ALA A 261 -5.63 -13.16 3.92
CA ALA A 261 -6.73 -13.98 3.40
C ALA A 261 -6.27 -15.43 3.15
N LEU A 262 -5.10 -15.64 2.55
CA LEU A 262 -4.55 -16.96 2.27
C LEU A 262 -4.24 -17.77 3.53
N LEU A 263 -3.74 -17.11 4.58
CA LEU A 263 -3.54 -17.73 5.90
C LEU A 263 -4.87 -17.96 6.62
N GLY A 264 -5.98 -17.41 6.14
CA GLY A 264 -7.24 -17.42 6.85
C GLY A 264 -7.12 -16.78 8.23
N MET A 265 -6.20 -15.83 8.42
CA MET A 265 -6.08 -15.11 9.69
C MET A 265 -7.39 -14.34 9.90
N PRO A 266 -8.14 -14.57 11.01
CA PRO A 266 -9.10 -13.57 11.44
C PRO A 266 -8.26 -12.36 11.79
N LEU A 267 -8.28 -11.34 10.92
CA LEU A 267 -7.44 -10.15 11.06
C LEU A 267 -7.55 -9.66 12.50
N VAL A 268 -6.41 -9.77 13.21
CA VAL A 268 -6.33 -9.69 14.67
C VAL A 268 -7.05 -8.43 15.13
N GLY A 269 -8.16 -8.62 15.85
CA GLY A 269 -8.86 -7.55 16.57
C GLY A 269 -9.68 -6.58 15.71
N ARG A 270 -11.01 -6.67 15.87
CA ARG A 270 -11.99 -5.56 15.73
C ARG A 270 -11.91 -4.69 14.46
N GLY A 271 -12.66 -5.11 13.44
CA GLY A 271 -13.52 -4.20 12.66
C GLY A 271 -12.90 -3.39 11.51
N ALA A 272 -11.59 -3.34 11.32
CA ALA A 272 -11.01 -2.36 10.39
C ALA A 272 -10.62 -2.87 8.99
N TRP A 273 -10.66 -4.18 8.71
CA TRP A 273 -9.99 -4.73 7.51
C TRP A 273 -10.84 -5.59 6.55
N HIS A 274 -11.98 -6.10 6.99
CA HIS A 274 -12.93 -6.84 6.14
C HIS A 274 -14.22 -6.05 5.86
N GLY A 275 -14.41 -4.90 6.51
CA GLY A 275 -15.54 -4.03 6.25
C GLY A 275 -15.39 -3.32 4.91
N ARG A 276 -16.51 -2.87 4.31
CA ARG A 276 -16.49 -1.99 3.13
C ARG A 276 -15.46 -0.87 3.25
N GLY A 277 -15.31 -0.31 4.46
CA GLY A 277 -14.36 0.75 4.76
C GLY A 277 -12.87 0.41 4.53
N ALA A 278 -12.47 -0.86 4.57
CA ALA A 278 -11.07 -1.26 4.38
C ALA A 278 -10.73 -1.56 2.92
N ARG A 279 -11.68 -2.16 2.19
CA ARG A 279 -11.53 -2.49 0.78
C ARG A 279 -12.03 -1.36 -0.14
N ARG A 280 -12.55 -0.26 0.40
CA ARG A 280 -13.05 0.92 -0.36
C ARG A 280 -12.06 1.50 -1.36
N HIS A 281 -10.77 1.32 -1.08
CA HIS A 281 -9.71 1.83 -1.94
C HIS A 281 -9.39 0.86 -3.10
N LEU A 282 -9.74 -0.42 -2.98
CA LEU A 282 -9.46 -1.45 -3.97
C LEU A 282 -10.41 -1.36 -5.16
N THR A 283 -9.96 -1.85 -6.32
CA THR A 283 -10.81 -2.04 -7.50
C THR A 283 -11.75 -3.23 -7.31
N GLU A 284 -12.86 -3.29 -8.08
CA GLU A 284 -13.77 -4.44 -8.02
C GLU A 284 -13.04 -5.76 -8.34
N ASP A 285 -12.12 -5.74 -9.32
CA ASP A 285 -11.31 -6.92 -9.67
C ASP A 285 -10.43 -7.39 -8.50
N GLN A 286 -9.82 -6.45 -7.77
CA GLN A 286 -9.05 -6.74 -6.56
C GLN A 286 -9.94 -7.30 -5.45
N ILE A 287 -11.14 -6.75 -5.27
CA ILE A 287 -12.11 -7.23 -4.28
C ILE A 287 -12.54 -8.67 -4.61
N VAL A 288 -12.83 -8.96 -5.88
CA VAL A 288 -13.19 -10.31 -6.35
C VAL A 288 -12.05 -11.29 -6.12
N ALA A 289 -10.81 -10.90 -6.45
CA ALA A 289 -9.63 -11.73 -6.21
C ALA A 289 -9.40 -12.03 -4.72
N LEU A 290 -9.54 -11.04 -3.85
CA LEU A 290 -9.44 -11.24 -2.39
C LEU A 290 -10.54 -12.16 -1.85
N ARG A 291 -11.79 -11.99 -2.30
CA ARG A 291 -12.90 -12.88 -1.91
C ARG A 291 -12.65 -14.33 -2.31
N ALA A 292 -11.97 -14.57 -3.42
CA ALA A 292 -11.59 -15.92 -3.83
C ALA A 292 -10.50 -16.49 -2.92
N LEU A 293 -9.51 -15.68 -2.51
CA LEU A 293 -8.49 -16.07 -1.54
C LEU A 293 -9.06 -16.32 -0.13
N ASP A 294 -10.07 -15.57 0.30
CA ASP A 294 -10.76 -15.78 1.57
C ASP A 294 -11.28 -17.24 1.67
N ARG A 295 -11.84 -17.78 0.58
CA ARG A 295 -12.31 -19.18 0.50
C ARG A 295 -11.16 -20.19 0.58
N VAL A 296 -10.00 -19.87 0.01
CA VAL A 296 -8.80 -20.71 0.14
C VAL A 296 -8.32 -20.72 1.59
N GLY A 297 -8.31 -19.56 2.25
CA GLY A 297 -8.02 -19.44 3.68
C GLY A 297 -8.93 -20.30 4.54
N ASP A 298 -10.24 -20.34 4.24
CA ASP A 298 -11.20 -21.21 4.93
C ASP A 298 -10.81 -22.70 4.82
N ALA A 299 -10.42 -23.15 3.62
CA ALA A 299 -9.97 -24.51 3.38
C ALA A 299 -8.65 -24.83 4.11
N VAL A 300 -7.71 -23.88 4.16
CA VAL A 300 -6.47 -24.01 4.92
C VAL A 300 -6.77 -24.15 6.42
N ARG A 301 -7.67 -23.31 6.99
CA ARG A 301 -8.09 -23.44 8.39
C ARG A 301 -8.70 -24.80 8.70
N ALA A 302 -9.53 -25.33 7.80
CA ALA A 302 -10.11 -26.66 7.98
C ALA A 302 -9.05 -27.77 8.05
N LEU A 303 -7.96 -27.65 7.28
CA LEU A 303 -6.83 -28.58 7.34
C LEU A 303 -5.98 -28.42 8.60
N VAL A 304 -5.75 -27.18 9.04
CA VAL A 304 -5.06 -26.87 10.31
C VAL A 304 -5.73 -27.57 11.48
N LEU A 305 -7.07 -27.56 11.54
CA LEU A 305 -7.82 -28.24 12.61
C LEU A 305 -7.70 -29.76 12.59
N ARG A 306 -7.40 -30.36 11.44
CA ARG A 306 -7.40 -31.83 11.24
C ARG A 306 -6.01 -32.45 11.24
N ARG A 307 -4.94 -31.66 11.08
CA ARG A 307 -3.56 -32.14 10.87
C ARG A 307 -2.56 -31.31 11.66
N GLU A 308 -1.99 -31.90 12.71
CA GLU A 308 -1.06 -31.20 13.62
C GLU A 308 0.18 -30.64 12.90
N GLN A 309 0.75 -31.37 11.94
CA GLN A 309 1.89 -30.88 11.17
C GLN A 309 1.55 -29.62 10.36
N VAL A 310 0.36 -29.58 9.76
CA VAL A 310 -0.14 -28.40 9.04
C VAL A 310 -0.39 -27.26 10.01
N ALA A 311 -0.95 -27.55 11.20
CA ALA A 311 -1.16 -26.54 12.24
C ALA A 311 0.15 -25.89 12.71
N ARG A 312 1.23 -26.68 12.89
CA ARG A 312 2.54 -26.15 13.27
C ARG A 312 3.12 -25.23 12.19
N ALA A 313 3.07 -25.64 10.93
CA ALA A 313 3.56 -24.84 9.82
C ALA A 313 2.74 -23.55 9.63
N HIS A 314 1.42 -23.63 9.77
CA HIS A 314 0.52 -22.48 9.71
C HIS A 314 0.81 -21.48 10.85
N ARG A 315 0.93 -21.94 12.10
CA ARG A 315 1.31 -21.07 13.23
C ARG A 315 2.66 -20.38 13.02
N ALA A 316 3.64 -21.10 12.48
CA ALA A 316 4.95 -20.51 12.17
C ALA A 316 4.82 -19.40 11.11
N ALA A 317 4.07 -19.63 10.03
CA ALA A 317 3.84 -18.61 9.01
C ALA A 317 3.10 -17.39 9.57
N VAL A 318 2.04 -17.60 10.37
CA VAL A 318 1.29 -16.52 11.04
C VAL A 318 2.20 -15.70 11.95
N ALA A 319 3.05 -16.34 12.75
CA ALA A 319 3.97 -15.65 13.65
C ALA A 319 4.96 -14.75 12.88
N GLU A 320 5.50 -15.21 11.76
CA GLU A 320 6.42 -14.41 10.93
C GLU A 320 5.70 -13.25 10.22
N VAL A 321 4.45 -13.43 9.78
CA VAL A 321 3.61 -12.33 9.25
C VAL A 321 3.35 -11.27 10.33
N CYS A 322 2.92 -11.68 11.53
CA CYS A 322 2.71 -10.74 12.64
C CYS A 322 3.99 -9.96 12.97
N ARG A 323 5.14 -10.63 13.00
CA ARG A 323 6.43 -9.98 13.24
C ARG A 323 6.77 -8.94 12.15
N SER A 324 6.53 -9.27 10.87
CA SER A 324 6.68 -8.32 9.76
C SER A 324 5.74 -7.12 9.91
N GLN A 325 4.47 -7.35 10.28
CA GLN A 325 3.49 -6.27 10.48
C GLN A 325 3.90 -5.33 11.61
N THR A 326 4.43 -5.87 12.72
CA THR A 326 4.98 -5.07 13.83
C THR A 326 6.18 -4.23 13.40
N LEU A 327 7.12 -4.80 12.64
CA LEU A 327 8.25 -4.04 12.11
C LEU A 327 7.79 -2.96 11.11
N TYR A 328 6.78 -3.24 10.30
CA TYR A 328 6.27 -2.27 9.35
C TYR A 328 5.57 -1.10 10.06
N ARG A 329 4.81 -1.39 11.13
CA ARG A 329 4.26 -0.37 12.03
C ARG A 329 5.36 0.48 12.67
N ARG A 330 6.47 -0.12 13.10
CA ARG A 330 7.63 0.61 13.63
C ARG A 330 8.26 1.53 12.58
N LEU A 331 8.38 1.08 11.34
CA LEU A 331 8.84 1.93 10.24
C LEU A 331 7.91 3.13 10.02
N ILE A 332 6.59 2.90 9.97
CA ILE A 332 5.59 3.98 9.85
C ILE A 332 5.75 4.98 10.99
N ASN A 333 5.89 4.51 12.24
CA ASN A 333 6.10 5.39 13.39
C ASN A 333 7.43 6.15 13.30
N ALA A 334 8.50 5.53 12.80
CA ALA A 334 9.79 6.22 12.64
C ALA A 334 9.76 7.31 11.56
N VAL A 335 8.97 7.11 10.51
CA VAL A 335 8.78 8.08 9.43
C VAL A 335 7.85 9.22 9.90
N THR A 336 6.80 8.90 10.66
CA THR A 336 5.78 9.87 11.10
C THR A 336 6.10 10.59 12.41
N GLY A 337 7.01 10.05 13.21
CA GLY A 337 7.39 10.62 14.51
C GLY A 337 8.36 11.81 14.39
N PRO A 338 8.30 12.77 15.33
CA PRO A 338 9.35 13.77 15.47
C PRO A 338 10.67 13.08 15.85
N VAL A 339 11.80 13.60 15.38
CA VAL A 339 13.16 13.03 15.54
C VAL A 339 13.50 12.65 17.00
N ALA A 340 12.88 13.29 17.98
CA ALA A 340 13.13 13.10 19.41
C ALA A 340 12.37 11.95 20.09
N ALA A 341 11.45 11.25 19.41
CA ALA A 341 10.49 10.33 20.05
C ALA A 341 10.63 8.84 19.62
N LEU A 342 11.85 8.36 19.36
CA LEU A 342 12.10 6.93 19.11
C LEU A 342 12.60 6.24 20.38
N PRO A 343 11.74 5.64 21.23
CA PRO A 343 12.23 4.70 22.23
C PRO A 343 12.76 3.46 21.50
N MET A 344 14.08 3.29 21.55
CA MET A 344 14.73 2.03 21.20
C MET A 344 14.51 1.02 22.32
N ARG A 345 14.01 -0.17 21.94
CA ARG A 345 13.86 -1.42 22.71
C ARG A 345 12.67 -1.47 23.66
N ASP A 346 11.64 -2.21 23.24
CA ASP A 346 10.70 -2.83 24.16
C ASP A 346 11.01 -4.33 24.27
N ALA A 347 11.68 -4.70 25.36
CA ALA A 347 11.85 -6.08 25.81
C ALA A 347 10.52 -6.75 26.25
N ASP A 348 9.44 -5.97 26.26
CA ASP A 348 8.09 -6.36 26.69
C ASP A 348 7.34 -7.20 25.62
N TRP A 349 7.83 -7.20 24.37
CA TRP A 349 7.14 -7.83 23.23
C TRP A 349 7.24 -9.36 23.19
N ASP A 350 8.43 -9.93 23.41
CA ASP A 350 8.62 -11.39 23.39
C ASP A 350 7.88 -12.07 24.56
N GLN A 351 7.67 -11.34 25.65
CA GLN A 351 7.03 -11.83 26.86
C GLN A 351 5.50 -11.98 26.71
N ARG A 352 4.85 -11.07 25.97
CA ARG A 352 3.39 -11.09 25.79
C ARG A 352 2.93 -12.08 24.72
N TYR A 353 3.73 -12.29 23.67
CA TYR A 353 3.43 -13.27 22.63
C TYR A 353 3.58 -14.72 23.12
N ALA A 354 4.54 -14.99 24.02
CA ALA A 354 4.66 -16.29 24.68
C ALA A 354 3.44 -16.65 25.56
N GLN A 355 2.64 -15.66 25.95
CA GLN A 355 1.46 -15.81 26.80
C GLN A 355 0.14 -15.93 26.03
N GLY A 356 0.15 -15.87 24.69
CA GLY A 356 -1.05 -16.07 23.87
C GLY A 356 -2.15 -15.02 24.06
N GLN A 357 -1.78 -13.77 24.35
CA GLN A 357 -2.69 -12.62 24.44
C GLN A 357 -2.70 -11.78 23.16
#